data_AF-A0A519VAJ6-F1
#
_entry.id   AF-A0A519VAJ6-F1
#
_cell.length_a   1.000
_cell.length_b   1.000
_cell.length_c   1.000
_cell.angle_alpha   90.00
_cell.angle_beta   90.00
_cell.angle_gamma   90.00
#
_symmetry.space_group_name_H-M   'P 1'
#
loop_
_entity.id
_entity.type
_entity.pdbx_description
1 polymer ?
#
loop_
_entity_poly.entity_id
_entity_poly.type
_entity_poly.pdbx_seq_one_letter_code
_entity_poly.pdbx_strand_id
1 'polypeptide(L)'
;NNNLRMKSISADGGLTWSTPVDALSLVDPVCQGSIINTTIGGQHTLFFSNPSSITRTNMTIKMSTDDGVTWPKAYSVYLGMSAYSDLVMIEDNQVGILYEAGVSRFSDGIAFKTVSASEFK
;
A
#
# COMPACT_ATOMS: atom_id res chain seq x y z
N ASN A 1 15.50 13.30 2.25
CA ASN A 1 14.52 12.21 2.09
C ASN A 1 14.23 11.65 3.47
N ASN A 2 12.97 11.71 3.91
CA ASN A 2 12.55 11.27 5.25
C ASN A 2 12.15 9.79 5.30
N ASN A 3 12.30 9.04 4.20
CA ASN A 3 11.79 7.67 4.02
C ASN A 3 10.30 7.56 4.32
N LEU A 4 9.53 8.49 3.76
CA LEU A 4 8.08 8.56 3.85
C LEU A 4 7.50 8.72 2.45
N ARG A 5 6.31 8.17 2.23
CA ARG A 5 5.50 8.57 1.09
C ARG A 5 5.08 10.03 1.23
N MET A 6 5.02 10.72 0.11
CA MET A 6 4.34 12.01 0.03
C MET A 6 2.95 11.81 -0.58
N LYS A 7 1.99 12.59 -0.13
CA LYS A 7 0.64 12.64 -0.70
C LYS A 7 0.26 14.07 -1.07
N SER A 8 -0.57 14.18 -2.10
CA SER A 8 -1.21 15.42 -2.52
C SER A 8 -2.61 15.07 -3.04
N ILE A 9 -3.55 16.00 -2.89
CA ILE A 9 -4.96 15.81 -3.28
C ILE A 9 -5.32 16.86 -4.31
N SER A 10 -6.08 16.43 -5.32
CA SER A 10 -6.74 17.29 -6.28
C SER A 10 -8.25 17.24 -6.07
N ALA A 11 -8.90 18.40 -6.17
CA ALA A 11 -10.36 18.53 -6.10
C ALA A 11 -10.99 18.85 -7.47
N ASP A 12 -10.18 18.93 -8.54
CA ASP A 12 -10.58 19.41 -9.86
C ASP A 12 -10.19 18.44 -10.99
N GLY A 13 -10.07 17.15 -10.67
CA GLY A 13 -9.73 16.12 -11.65
C GLY A 13 -8.26 16.09 -12.07
N GLY A 14 -7.37 16.71 -11.27
CA GLY A 14 -5.92 16.68 -11.46
C GLY A 14 -5.33 17.92 -12.13
N LEU A 15 -6.13 18.98 -12.34
CA LEU A 15 -5.64 20.25 -12.89
C LEU A 15 -4.78 21.01 -11.88
N THR A 16 -5.22 21.02 -10.61
CA THR A 16 -4.46 21.57 -9.50
C THR A 16 -4.35 20.57 -8.36
N TRP A 17 -3.29 20.74 -7.57
CA TRP A 17 -2.91 19.83 -6.50
C TRP A 17 -2.55 20.65 -5.26
N SER A 18 -2.92 20.13 -4.08
CA SER A 18 -2.43 20.68 -2.82
C SER A 18 -0.90 20.57 -2.73
N THR A 19 -0.28 21.40 -1.90
CA THR A 19 1.14 21.21 -1.56
C THR A 19 1.37 19.76 -1.09
N PRO A 20 2.34 19.03 -1.67
CA PRO A 20 2.66 17.68 -1.21
C PRO A 20 3.11 17.69 0.25
N VAL A 21 2.59 16.73 1.03
CA VAL A 21 2.93 16.56 2.45
C VAL A 21 3.36 15.13 2.73
N ASP A 22 4.21 14.95 3.74
CA ASP A 22 4.62 13.62 4.21
C ASP A 22 3.40 12.87 4.78
N ALA A 23 3.18 11.64 4.31
CA ALA A 23 2.24 10.70 4.90
C ALA A 23 2.95 9.98 6.06
N LEU A 24 2.90 10.57 7.25
CA LEU A 24 3.72 10.17 8.42
C LEU A 24 3.58 8.69 8.84
N SER A 25 2.46 8.04 8.51
CA SER A 25 2.21 6.62 8.79
C SER A 25 2.70 5.65 7.69
N LEU A 26 3.23 6.18 6.58
CA LEU A 26 3.64 5.43 5.40
C LEU A 26 5.17 5.52 5.19
N VAL A 27 5.93 4.83 6.04
CA VAL A 27 7.38 4.62 5.84
C VAL A 27 7.64 3.96 4.49
N ASP A 28 8.61 4.47 3.74
CA ASP A 28 8.95 4.02 2.39
C ASP A 28 10.45 4.14 2.06
N PRO A 29 11.06 3.14 1.39
CA PRO A 29 12.48 3.13 1.08
C PRO A 29 12.80 3.74 -0.30
N VAL A 30 11.99 4.68 -0.79
CA VAL A 30 12.05 5.19 -2.17
C VAL A 30 11.79 4.07 -3.17
N CYS A 31 10.60 3.48 -3.08
CA CYS A 31 10.14 2.41 -3.97
C CYS A 31 8.82 2.79 -4.63
N GLN A 32 8.38 2.06 -5.67
CA GLN A 32 6.99 2.15 -6.10
C GLN A 32 6.06 1.54 -5.04
N GLY A 33 4.81 1.97 -5.02
CA GLY A 33 3.73 1.40 -4.21
C GLY A 33 2.42 1.51 -4.97
N SER A 34 1.40 0.80 -4.51
CA SER A 34 0.06 0.80 -5.13
C SER A 34 -1.00 1.25 -4.13
N ILE A 35 -2.03 1.93 -4.62
CA ILE A 35 -3.17 2.37 -3.83
C ILE A 35 -4.45 2.10 -4.63
N ILE A 36 -5.45 1.53 -3.97
CA ILE A 36 -6.78 1.30 -4.53
C ILE A 36 -7.86 1.80 -3.56
N ASN A 37 -9.02 2.15 -4.10
CA ASN A 37 -10.22 2.46 -3.33
C ASN A 37 -11.28 1.38 -3.55
N THR A 38 -12.11 1.16 -2.53
CA THR A 38 -13.28 0.27 -2.57
C THR A 38 -14.31 0.68 -1.52
N THR A 39 -15.43 -0.05 -1.46
CA THR A 39 -16.43 0.09 -0.41
C THR A 39 -16.64 -1.26 0.28
N ILE A 40 -16.36 -1.35 1.58
CA ILE A 40 -16.56 -2.55 2.39
C ILE A 40 -17.68 -2.27 3.39
N GLY A 41 -18.78 -3.02 3.33
CA GLY A 41 -19.91 -2.85 4.24
C GLY A 41 -20.52 -1.44 4.23
N GLY A 42 -20.48 -0.75 3.08
CA GLY A 42 -20.93 0.64 2.94
C GLY A 42 -19.93 1.71 3.37
N GLN A 43 -18.75 1.34 3.87
CA GLN A 43 -17.68 2.24 4.25
C GLN A 43 -16.63 2.36 3.14
N HIS A 44 -16.37 3.59 2.67
CA HIS A 44 -15.25 3.85 1.77
C HIS A 44 -13.93 3.46 2.45
N THR A 45 -13.13 2.68 1.73
CA THR A 45 -11.91 2.05 2.25
C THR A 45 -10.81 2.19 1.22
N LEU A 46 -9.62 2.59 1.67
CA LEU A 46 -8.40 2.56 0.87
C LEU A 46 -7.49 1.42 1.32
N PHE A 47 -6.85 0.78 0.36
CA PHE A 47 -5.73 -0.12 0.60
C PHE A 47 -4.48 0.42 -0.07
N PHE A 48 -3.36 0.40 0.63
CA PHE A 48 -2.06 0.85 0.13
C PHE A 48 -1.01 -0.23 0.37
N SER A 49 -0.19 -0.53 -0.63
CA SER A 49 0.92 -1.48 -0.50
C SER A 49 2.27 -0.85 -0.82
N ASN A 50 3.26 -1.18 0.02
CA ASN A 50 4.66 -0.91 -0.24
C ASN A 50 5.56 -1.83 0.63
N PRO A 51 6.88 -1.85 0.38
CA PRO A 51 7.84 -2.30 1.38
C PRO A 51 7.82 -1.32 2.57
N SER A 52 7.12 -1.65 3.65
CA SER A 52 6.89 -0.75 4.79
C SER A 52 8.08 -0.76 5.74
N SER A 53 9.23 -0.30 5.25
CA SER A 53 10.53 -0.28 5.92
C SER A 53 11.42 0.82 5.30
N ILE A 54 12.54 1.15 5.95
CA ILE A 54 13.56 2.05 5.38
C ILE A 54 14.44 1.36 4.32
N THR A 55 14.25 0.05 4.13
CA THR A 55 14.83 -0.74 3.03
C THR A 55 13.72 -1.47 2.26
N ARG A 56 14.03 -2.00 1.06
CA ARG A 56 13.07 -2.77 0.23
C ARG A 56 12.80 -4.16 0.81
N THR A 57 12.15 -4.17 1.97
CA THR A 57 11.76 -5.35 2.76
C THR A 57 10.39 -5.15 3.39
N ASN A 58 9.78 -6.23 3.87
CA ASN A 58 8.49 -6.19 4.55
C ASN A 58 7.35 -5.61 3.68
N MET A 59 7.06 -6.27 2.56
CA MET A 59 5.88 -5.96 1.74
C MET A 59 4.63 -6.02 2.63
N THR A 60 3.93 -4.91 2.73
CA THR A 60 2.82 -4.72 3.66
C THR A 60 1.66 -4.06 2.94
N ILE A 61 0.45 -4.51 3.21
CA ILE A 61 -0.78 -3.80 2.83
C ILE A 61 -1.30 -3.07 4.08
N LYS A 62 -1.61 -1.79 3.95
CA LYS A 62 -2.25 -0.97 4.98
C LYS A 62 -3.67 -0.60 4.55
N MET A 63 -4.56 -0.46 5.52
CA MET A 63 -5.97 -0.13 5.31
C MET A 63 -6.32 1.19 6.00
N SER A 64 -7.07 2.04 5.31
CA SER A 64 -7.63 3.29 5.82
C SER A 64 -9.13 3.35 5.55
N THR A 65 -9.89 3.89 6.51
CA THR A 65 -11.33 4.14 6.40
C THR A 65 -11.67 5.63 6.60
N ASP A 66 -10.66 6.49 6.53
CA ASP A 66 -10.74 7.95 6.73
C ASP A 66 -10.03 8.70 5.59
N ASP A 67 -10.23 8.22 4.37
CA ASP A 67 -9.70 8.82 3.14
C ASP A 67 -8.16 9.00 3.13
N GLY A 68 -7.45 8.07 3.77
CA GLY A 68 -5.98 8.06 3.80
C GLY A 68 -5.37 9.07 4.75
N VAL A 69 -6.16 9.61 5.69
CA VAL A 69 -5.67 10.45 6.79
C VAL A 69 -4.85 9.59 7.76
N THR A 70 -5.38 8.45 8.19
CA THR A 70 -4.68 7.46 9.02
C THR A 70 -4.68 6.08 8.38
N TRP A 71 -3.74 5.23 8.83
CA TRP A 71 -3.55 3.87 8.33
C TRP A 71 -3.36 2.90 9.50
N PRO A 72 -4.39 2.75 10.38
CA PRO A 72 -4.23 2.07 11.67
C PRO A 72 -4.11 0.56 11.53
N LYS A 73 -4.61 -0.01 10.42
CA LYS A 73 -4.63 -1.46 10.20
C LYS A 73 -3.63 -1.89 9.14
N ALA A 74 -2.94 -3.00 9.35
CA ALA A 74 -1.93 -3.50 8.42
C ALA A 74 -1.87 -5.04 8.36
N TYR A 75 -1.31 -5.54 7.26
CA TYR A 75 -1.00 -6.95 7.05
C TYR A 75 0.36 -7.09 6.36
N SER A 76 1.31 -7.77 7.01
CA SER A 76 2.62 -8.09 6.42
C SER A 76 2.48 -9.28 5.47
N VAL A 77 2.61 -9.02 4.17
CA VAL A 77 2.48 -9.99 3.09
C VAL A 77 3.72 -10.86 3.02
N TYR A 78 4.90 -10.25 3.09
CA TYR A 78 6.20 -10.91 2.97
C TYR A 78 7.30 -10.12 3.68
N LEU A 79 7.95 -10.74 4.67
CA LEU A 79 9.00 -10.10 5.49
C LEU A 79 10.33 -9.91 4.75
N GLY A 80 10.59 -10.69 3.70
CA GLY A 80 11.86 -10.71 2.98
C GLY A 80 12.05 -9.54 2.02
N MET A 81 13.00 -9.69 1.08
CA MET A 81 13.29 -8.66 0.08
C MET A 81 12.11 -8.54 -0.89
N SER A 82 11.56 -7.33 -0.99
CA SER A 82 10.38 -7.04 -1.81
C SER A 82 10.42 -5.62 -2.35
N ALA A 83 9.90 -5.41 -3.55
CA ALA A 83 9.97 -4.11 -4.21
C ALA A 83 8.61 -3.66 -4.74
N TYR A 84 8.39 -3.66 -6.04
CA TYR A 84 7.18 -3.08 -6.62
C TYR A 84 5.98 -3.97 -6.29
N SER A 85 4.80 -3.36 -6.24
CA SER A 85 3.55 -4.08 -6.00
C SER A 85 2.38 -3.45 -6.73
N ASP A 86 1.36 -4.24 -7.00
CA ASP A 86 0.07 -3.76 -7.50
C ASP A 86 -1.09 -4.48 -6.82
N LEU A 87 -2.12 -3.72 -6.49
CA LEU A 87 -3.29 -4.18 -5.74
C LEU A 87 -4.52 -4.26 -6.64
N VAL A 88 -5.38 -5.23 -6.36
CA VAL A 88 -6.70 -5.37 -7.00
C VAL A 88 -7.70 -5.90 -5.99
N MET A 89 -8.97 -5.51 -6.10
CA MET A 89 -10.05 -6.22 -5.41
C MET A 89 -10.39 -7.48 -6.21
N ILE A 90 -10.28 -8.65 -5.58
CA ILE A 90 -10.68 -9.93 -6.20
C ILE A 90 -12.18 -10.17 -5.97
N GLU A 91 -12.65 -9.82 -4.77
CA GLU A 91 -14.04 -9.85 -4.31
C GLU A 91 -14.27 -8.69 -3.33
N ASP A 92 -15.52 -8.44 -2.93
CA ASP A 92 -15.88 -7.32 -2.04
C ASP A 92 -15.01 -7.22 -0.77
N ASN A 93 -14.60 -8.36 -0.20
CA ASN A 93 -13.82 -8.43 1.05
C ASN A 93 -12.45 -9.11 0.89
N GLN A 94 -11.92 -9.19 -0.33
CA GLN A 94 -10.65 -9.86 -0.60
C GLN A 94 -9.75 -9.02 -1.52
N VAL A 95 -8.58 -8.67 -1.01
CA VAL A 95 -7.56 -7.90 -1.72
C VAL A 95 -6.53 -8.85 -2.31
N GLY A 96 -6.31 -8.76 -3.62
CA GLY A 96 -5.19 -9.40 -4.32
C GLY A 96 -3.99 -8.45 -4.38
N ILE A 97 -2.79 -9.01 -4.22
CA ILE A 97 -1.53 -8.29 -4.42
C ILE A 97 -0.62 -9.08 -5.34
N LEU A 98 -0.11 -8.43 -6.37
CA LEU A 98 1.02 -8.89 -7.19
C LEU A 98 2.26 -8.10 -6.74
N TYR A 99 3.37 -8.75 -6.44
CA TYR A 99 4.55 -8.04 -5.93
C TYR A 99 5.88 -8.72 -6.30
N GLU A 100 6.92 -7.91 -6.47
CA GLU A 100 8.30 -8.38 -6.62
C GLU A 100 8.81 -8.92 -5.28
N ALA A 101 9.36 -10.14 -5.27
CA ALA A 101 9.89 -10.79 -4.08
C ALA A 101 11.06 -11.74 -4.39
N GLY A 102 11.97 -11.91 -3.43
CA GLY A 102 13.04 -12.88 -3.55
C GLY A 102 13.88 -13.10 -2.29
N VAL A 103 14.80 -14.05 -2.40
CA VAL A 103 15.72 -14.45 -1.31
C VAL A 103 17.05 -13.73 -1.44
N SER A 104 17.58 -13.61 -2.67
CA SER A 104 18.85 -12.94 -2.95
C SER A 104 18.66 -11.49 -3.41
N ARG A 105 17.60 -11.24 -4.19
CA ARG A 105 17.24 -9.90 -4.68
C ARG A 105 15.72 -9.77 -4.65
N PHE A 106 15.21 -8.55 -4.46
CA PHE A 106 13.78 -8.29 -4.58
C PHE A 106 13.22 -8.63 -5.98
N SER A 107 14.08 -8.68 -7.00
CA SER A 107 13.71 -8.98 -8.39
C SER A 107 13.86 -10.46 -8.77
N ASP A 108 14.02 -11.38 -7.80
CA ASP A 108 14.17 -12.81 -8.13
C ASP A 108 12.89 -13.39 -8.76
N GLY A 109 11.72 -12.81 -8.47
CA GLY A 109 10.46 -13.18 -9.09
C GLY A 109 9.31 -12.26 -8.71
N ILE A 110 8.14 -12.62 -9.22
CA ILE A 110 6.87 -11.96 -8.91
C ILE A 110 5.97 -13.00 -8.23
N ALA A 111 5.40 -12.64 -7.09
CA ALA A 111 4.48 -13.46 -6.33
C ALA A 111 3.08 -12.84 -6.33
N PHE A 112 2.06 -13.68 -6.18
CA PHE A 112 0.67 -13.28 -6.00
C PHE A 112 0.15 -13.81 -4.66
N LYS A 113 -0.62 -13.00 -3.93
CA LYS A 113 -1.31 -13.42 -2.71
C LYS A 113 -2.67 -12.73 -2.62
N THR A 114 -3.64 -13.41 -2.03
CA THR A 114 -4.92 -12.84 -1.61
C THR A 114 -4.95 -12.70 -0.10
N VAL A 115 -5.54 -11.61 0.40
CA VAL A 115 -5.67 -11.30 1.83
C VAL A 115 -7.12 -10.89 2.08
N SER A 116 -7.75 -11.50 3.09
CA SER A 116 -9.11 -11.09 3.47
C SER A 116 -9.06 -9.77 4.24
N ALA A 117 -10.04 -8.89 4.00
CA ALA A 117 -10.17 -7.63 4.73
C ALA A 117 -10.26 -7.81 6.26
N SER A 118 -10.70 -8.97 6.74
CA SER A 118 -10.75 -9.29 8.17
C SER A 118 -9.38 -9.61 8.80
N GLU A 119 -8.34 -9.85 7.99
CA GLU A 119 -6.99 -10.15 8.50
C GLU A 119 -6.21 -8.89 8.90
N PHE A 120 -6.68 -7.71 8.51
CA PHE A 120 -6.05 -6.43 8.82
C PHE A 120 -6.32 -6.05 10.27
N LYS A 121 -5.25 -5.98 11.06
CA LYS A 121 -5.26 -5.65 12.48
C LYS A 121 -4.73 -4.26 12.73
#